data_AF-A0ABD4VJU9-F1
#
_entry.id   AF-A0ABD4VJU9-F1
#
_cell.length_a   1.000
_cell.length_b   1.000
_cell.length_c   1.000
_cell.angle_alpha   90.00
_cell.angle_beta   90.00
_cell.angle_gamma   90.00
#
_symmetry.space_group_name_H-M   'P 1'
#
loop_
_entity.id
_entity.type
_entity.pdbx_description
1 polymer ?
#
loop_
_entity_poly.entity_id
_entity_poly.type
_entity_poly.pdbx_seq_one_letter_code
_entity_poly.pdbx_strand_id
1 'polypeptide(L)'
;MEKTFYQKTFNLCISLFIIGFLCGICSILLGISLVNLQSTPYLTFFYRFVNTVYITSVVISIITIIVFLVLVGHEIHMRIKQDNLKNLWKSIKQTLIIRMFLKQSEHSETVRTLEEAKVRRYNPINRQFNKSARQAIVDIRTDKIILMIRIPSTQQATKILKDMETLISEEISNRNPDYYFSHPERKEKWLYFRGATRK
;
A
#
# COMPACT_ATOMS: atom_id res chain seq x y z
N MET A 1 -19.20 12.42 2.23
CA MET A 1 -18.06 11.52 2.52
C MET A 1 -17.71 10.62 1.36
N GLU A 2 -17.84 11.05 0.10
CA GLU A 2 -17.42 10.20 -1.01
C GLU A 2 -15.91 10.24 -1.15
N LYS A 3 -15.29 9.07 -1.30
CA LYS A 3 -13.85 8.96 -1.51
C LYS A 3 -13.46 9.50 -2.87
N THR A 4 -12.34 10.22 -2.93
CA THR A 4 -11.78 10.69 -4.19
C THR A 4 -11.33 9.50 -5.05
N PHE A 5 -11.19 9.71 -6.37
CA PHE A 5 -10.69 8.67 -7.28
C PHE A 5 -9.33 8.14 -6.81
N TYR A 6 -8.39 9.04 -6.49
CA TYR A 6 -7.11 8.74 -5.84
C TYR A 6 -7.24 7.79 -4.64
N GLN A 7 -8.12 8.12 -3.68
CA GLN A 7 -8.31 7.29 -2.48
C GLN A 7 -8.85 5.89 -2.80
N LYS A 8 -9.62 5.72 -3.87
CA LYS A 8 -10.14 4.42 -4.30
C LYS A 8 -9.08 3.60 -5.04
N THR A 9 -8.30 4.24 -5.90
CA THR A 9 -7.38 3.55 -6.83
C THR A 9 -5.97 3.36 -6.28
N PHE A 10 -5.51 4.17 -5.33
CA PHE A 10 -4.11 4.16 -4.87
C PHE A 10 -3.61 2.77 -4.44
N ASN A 11 -4.37 2.05 -3.60
CA ASN A 11 -3.98 0.71 -3.15
C ASN A 11 -3.96 -0.30 -4.30
N LEU A 12 -4.91 -0.17 -5.22
CA LEU A 12 -4.99 -1.03 -6.40
C LEU A 12 -3.82 -0.77 -7.34
N CYS A 13 -3.41 0.49 -7.54
CA CYS A 13 -2.22 0.84 -8.30
C CYS A 13 -0.95 0.24 -7.67
N ILE A 14 -0.80 0.32 -6.34
CA ILE A 14 0.34 -0.33 -5.65
C ILE A 14 0.33 -1.84 -5.88
N SER A 15 -0.83 -2.49 -5.72
CA SER A 15 -0.94 -3.94 -5.93
C SER A 15 -0.63 -4.33 -7.37
N LEU A 16 -1.16 -3.62 -8.36
CA LEU A 16 -0.86 -3.85 -9.79
C LEU A 16 0.63 -3.66 -10.09
N PHE A 17 1.25 -2.62 -9.53
CA PHE A 17 2.69 -2.38 -9.69
C PHE A 17 3.52 -3.54 -9.14
N ILE A 18 3.21 -4.02 -7.92
CA ILE A 18 3.93 -5.15 -7.30
C ILE A 18 3.74 -6.44 -8.12
N ILE A 19 2.51 -6.74 -8.53
CA ILE A 19 2.21 -7.94 -9.32
C ILE A 19 2.92 -7.88 -10.68
N GLY A 20 2.78 -6.76 -11.40
CA GLY A 20 3.43 -6.57 -12.69
C GLY A 20 4.95 -6.67 -12.63
N PHE A 21 5.55 -6.10 -11.58
CA PHE A 21 6.99 -6.18 -11.32
C PHE A 21 7.45 -7.62 -11.02
N LEU A 22 6.74 -8.32 -10.14
CA LEU A 22 7.08 -9.71 -9.78
C LEU A 22 6.92 -10.66 -10.98
N CYS A 23 5.83 -10.51 -11.74
CA CYS A 23 5.62 -11.26 -12.98
C CYS A 23 6.70 -10.95 -14.03
N GLY A 24 7.13 -9.69 -14.13
CA GLY A 24 8.23 -9.29 -15.02
C GLY A 24 9.55 -9.98 -14.66
N ILE A 25 9.95 -9.97 -13.39
CA ILE A 25 11.14 -10.68 -12.91
C ILE A 25 11.02 -12.18 -13.18
N CYS A 26 9.86 -12.77 -12.86
CA CYS A 26 9.60 -14.19 -13.10
C CYS A 26 9.73 -14.54 -14.59
N SER A 27 9.20 -13.70 -15.48
CA SER A 27 9.31 -13.87 -16.93
C SER A 27 10.77 -13.89 -17.38
N ILE A 28 11.61 -12.99 -16.86
CA ILE A 28 13.05 -12.92 -17.19
C ILE A 28 13.76 -14.22 -16.77
N LEU A 29 13.54 -14.68 -15.54
CA LEU A 29 14.14 -15.91 -15.01
C LEU A 29 13.72 -17.16 -15.80
N LEU A 30 12.43 -17.25 -16.15
CA LEU A 30 11.91 -18.34 -16.97
C LEU A 30 12.45 -18.29 -18.40
N GLY A 31 12.61 -17.10 -18.98
CA GLY A 31 13.22 -16.91 -20.29
C GLY A 31 14.66 -17.45 -20.35
N ILE A 32 15.47 -17.15 -19.34
CA ILE A 32 16.85 -17.69 -19.22
C ILE A 32 16.81 -19.22 -19.11
N SER A 33 15.85 -19.75 -18.34
CA SER A 33 15.69 -21.19 -18.17
C SER A 33 15.32 -21.89 -19.49
N LEU A 34 14.44 -21.30 -20.31
CA LEU A 34 14.06 -21.85 -21.61
C LEU A 34 15.23 -21.98 -22.58
N VAL A 35 16.12 -21.00 -22.62
CA VAL A 35 17.34 -21.05 -23.45
C VAL A 35 18.21 -22.24 -23.07
N ASN A 36 18.37 -22.52 -21.78
CA ASN A 36 19.16 -23.65 -21.29
C ASN A 36 18.49 -25.01 -21.57
N LEU A 37 17.16 -25.08 -21.47
CA LEU A 37 16.39 -26.31 -21.68
C LEU A 37 16.29 -26.70 -23.16
N GLN A 38 16.29 -25.73 -24.08
CA GLN A 38 16.18 -25.98 -25.53
C GLN A 38 17.29 -26.90 -26.04
N SER A 39 18.47 -26.86 -25.42
CA SER A 39 19.63 -27.69 -25.78
C SER A 39 19.53 -29.15 -25.30
N THR A 40 18.46 -29.53 -24.57
CA THR A 40 18.32 -30.85 -23.94
C THR A 40 17.09 -31.63 -24.45
N PRO A 41 17.26 -32.55 -25.43
CA PRO A 41 16.12 -33.21 -26.09
C PRO A 41 15.28 -34.09 -25.15
N TYR A 42 15.88 -34.67 -24.10
CA TYR A 42 15.20 -35.52 -23.12
C TYR A 42 14.25 -34.77 -22.18
N LEU A 43 14.29 -33.43 -22.14
CA LEU A 43 13.47 -32.60 -21.24
C LEU A 43 12.30 -31.89 -21.96
N THR A 44 11.86 -32.39 -23.11
CA THR A 44 10.82 -31.75 -23.94
C THR A 44 9.52 -31.46 -23.17
N PHE A 45 9.07 -32.36 -22.29
CA PHE A 45 7.89 -32.11 -21.44
C PHE A 45 8.10 -30.93 -20.49
N PHE A 46 9.25 -30.91 -19.80
CA PHE A 46 9.60 -29.84 -18.86
C PHE A 46 9.77 -28.49 -19.58
N TYR A 47 10.37 -28.49 -20.77
CA TYR A 47 10.44 -27.30 -21.62
C TYR A 47 9.05 -26.74 -21.96
N ARG A 48 8.10 -27.59 -22.38
CA ARG A 48 6.72 -27.16 -22.68
C ARG A 48 6.01 -26.58 -21.46
N PHE A 49 6.20 -27.18 -20.29
CA PHE A 49 5.66 -26.67 -19.03
C PHE A 49 6.23 -25.28 -18.72
N VAL A 50 7.56 -25.14 -18.67
CA VAL A 50 8.23 -23.85 -18.41
C VAL A 50 7.83 -22.80 -19.43
N ASN A 51 7.68 -23.17 -20.71
CA ASN A 51 7.27 -22.25 -21.77
C ASN A 51 5.84 -21.74 -21.57
N THR A 52 4.93 -22.60 -21.14
CA THR A 52 3.55 -22.21 -20.83
C THR A 52 3.50 -21.23 -19.65
N VAL A 53 4.28 -21.50 -18.59
CA VAL A 53 4.39 -20.59 -17.43
C VAL A 53 5.05 -19.26 -17.83
N TYR A 54 6.05 -19.30 -18.71
CA TYR A 54 6.69 -18.10 -19.25
C TYR A 54 5.68 -17.21 -19.99
N ILE A 55 4.97 -17.76 -20.99
CA ILE A 55 4.00 -17.00 -21.78
C ILE A 55 2.89 -16.42 -20.89
N THR A 56 2.34 -17.20 -19.96
CA THR A 56 1.32 -16.71 -19.03
C THR A 56 1.85 -15.58 -18.13
N SER A 57 3.09 -15.69 -17.63
CA SER A 57 3.72 -14.64 -16.82
C SER A 57 3.93 -13.33 -17.60
N VAL A 58 4.32 -13.42 -18.88
CA VAL A 58 4.49 -12.27 -19.77
C VAL A 58 3.14 -11.59 -20.03
N VAL A 59 2.10 -12.36 -20.37
CA VAL A 59 0.75 -11.83 -20.65
C VAL A 59 0.20 -11.11 -19.41
N ILE A 60 0.33 -11.70 -18.22
CA ILE A 60 -0.10 -11.08 -16.96
C ILE A 60 0.68 -9.78 -16.70
N SER A 61 1.99 -9.77 -16.93
CA SER A 61 2.81 -8.56 -16.77
C SER A 61 2.35 -7.44 -17.71
N ILE A 62 2.09 -7.74 -18.99
CA ILE A 62 1.60 -6.74 -19.96
C ILE A 62 0.24 -6.18 -19.56
N ILE A 63 -0.72 -7.05 -19.22
CA ILE A 63 -2.07 -6.62 -18.83
C ILE A 63 -2.02 -5.73 -17.59
N THR A 64 -1.26 -6.14 -16.57
CA THR A 64 -1.14 -5.36 -15.33
C THR A 64 -0.50 -3.99 -15.55
N ILE A 65 0.49 -3.89 -16.43
CA ILE A 65 1.10 -2.60 -16.84
C ILE A 65 0.09 -1.71 -17.55
N ILE A 66 -0.68 -2.24 -18.51
CA ILE A 66 -1.70 -1.46 -19.25
C ILE A 66 -2.75 -0.90 -18.29
N VAL A 67 -3.31 -1.75 -17.42
CA VAL A 67 -4.31 -1.32 -16.44
C VAL A 67 -3.74 -0.28 -15.47
N PHE A 68 -2.49 -0.46 -15.03
CA PHE A 68 -1.81 0.51 -14.19
C PHE A 68 -1.66 1.88 -14.88
N LEU A 69 -1.22 1.89 -16.14
CA LEU A 69 -1.06 3.12 -16.92
C LEU A 69 -2.38 3.86 -17.13
N VAL A 70 -3.48 3.15 -17.40
CA VAL A 70 -4.81 3.76 -17.54
C VAL A 70 -5.26 4.44 -16.25
N LEU A 71 -5.09 3.76 -15.11
CA LEU A 71 -5.50 4.31 -13.81
C LEU A 71 -4.67 5.52 -13.39
N VAL A 72 -3.35 5.44 -13.58
CA VAL A 72 -2.43 6.54 -13.26
C VAL A 72 -2.66 7.72 -14.22
N GLY A 73 -2.84 7.45 -15.52
CA GLY A 73 -3.15 8.46 -16.53
C GLY A 73 -4.45 9.20 -16.22
N HIS A 74 -5.49 8.49 -15.79
CA HIS A 74 -6.75 9.10 -15.37
C HIS A 74 -6.57 10.02 -14.15
N GLU A 75 -5.81 9.62 -13.13
CA GLU A 75 -5.53 10.46 -11.96
C GLU A 75 -4.69 11.69 -12.34
N ILE A 76 -3.66 11.54 -13.19
CA ILE A 76 -2.85 12.64 -13.70
C ILE A 76 -3.72 13.66 -14.44
N HIS A 77 -4.61 13.19 -15.32
CA HIS A 77 -5.54 14.06 -16.05
C HIS A 77 -6.46 14.84 -15.11
N MET A 78 -7.02 14.17 -14.10
CA MET A 78 -7.85 14.81 -13.07
C MET A 78 -7.07 15.87 -12.28
N ARG A 79 -5.79 15.59 -11.95
CA ARG A 79 -4.92 16.54 -11.25
C ARG A 79 -4.56 17.73 -12.11
N ILE A 80 -4.26 17.57 -13.40
CA ILE A 80 -3.98 18.69 -14.29
C ILE A 80 -5.19 19.64 -14.40
N LYS A 81 -6.41 19.09 -14.40
CA LYS A 81 -7.64 19.89 -14.52
C LYS A 81 -8.04 20.63 -13.24
N GLN A 82 -7.76 20.05 -12.07
CA GLN A 82 -8.37 20.48 -10.80
C GLN A 82 -7.36 20.87 -9.72
N ASP A 83 -6.07 20.59 -9.92
CA ASP A 83 -5.04 20.66 -8.87
C ASP A 83 -3.63 20.77 -9.48
N ASN A 84 -2.58 20.47 -8.69
CA ASN A 84 -1.19 20.44 -9.14
C ASN A 84 -0.59 19.03 -9.08
N LEU A 85 0.16 18.62 -10.11
CA LEU A 85 0.90 17.35 -10.14
C LEU A 85 1.92 17.22 -9.00
N LYS A 86 2.48 18.33 -8.50
CA LYS A 86 3.35 18.31 -7.31
C LYS A 86 2.62 17.76 -6.07
N ASN A 87 1.32 18.02 -5.94
CA ASN A 87 0.52 17.53 -4.83
C ASN A 87 0.27 16.02 -4.90
N LEU A 88 0.25 15.43 -6.11
CA LEU A 88 0.22 13.99 -6.28
C LEU A 88 1.48 13.34 -5.68
N TRP A 89 2.66 13.85 -6.03
CA TRP A 89 3.91 13.35 -5.45
C TRP A 89 3.97 13.51 -3.93
N LYS A 90 3.53 14.66 -3.39
CA LYS A 90 3.44 14.86 -1.94
C LYS A 90 2.48 13.85 -1.29
N SER A 91 1.32 13.59 -1.92
CA SER A 91 0.32 12.62 -1.44
C SER A 91 0.89 11.20 -1.38
N ILE A 92 1.61 10.77 -2.41
CA ILE A 92 2.26 9.46 -2.46
C ILE A 92 3.29 9.36 -1.33
N LYS A 93 4.20 10.34 -1.22
CA LYS A 93 5.26 10.36 -0.21
C LYS A 93 4.70 10.32 1.21
N GLN A 94 3.73 11.19 1.52
CA GLN A 94 3.12 11.23 2.85
C GLN A 94 2.31 9.97 3.16
N THR A 95 1.67 9.37 2.16
CA THR A 95 0.99 8.08 2.35
C THR A 95 1.97 6.98 2.77
N LEU A 96 3.17 6.92 2.18
CA LEU A 96 4.18 5.95 2.59
C LEU A 96 4.70 6.23 4.00
N ILE A 97 4.97 7.50 4.31
CA ILE A 97 5.45 7.92 5.64
C ILE A 97 4.44 7.58 6.73
N ILE A 98 3.16 7.92 6.55
CA ILE A 98 2.14 7.64 7.57
C ILE A 98 1.97 6.13 7.77
N ARG A 99 2.09 5.31 6.72
CA ARG A 99 2.05 3.85 6.85
C ARG A 99 3.22 3.30 7.65
N MET A 100 4.41 3.89 7.51
CA MET A 100 5.57 3.51 8.31
C MET A 100 5.40 3.96 9.77
N PHE A 101 4.91 5.18 9.98
CA PHE A 101 4.63 5.72 11.32
C PHE A 101 3.58 4.89 12.08
N LEU A 102 2.51 4.48 11.39
CA LEU A 102 1.45 3.65 11.96
C LEU A 102 1.85 2.19 12.14
N LYS A 103 3.05 1.74 11.73
CA LYS A 103 3.40 0.33 11.83
C LYS A 103 3.78 -0.02 13.26
N GLN A 104 2.99 -0.85 13.92
CA GLN A 104 3.30 -1.40 15.24
C GLN A 104 4.25 -2.59 15.12
N SER A 105 5.18 -2.73 16.07
CA SER A 105 6.07 -3.88 16.12
C SER A 105 5.26 -5.16 16.33
N GLU A 106 5.41 -6.15 15.43
CA GLU A 106 4.63 -7.40 15.48
C GLU A 106 5.21 -8.43 16.46
N HIS A 107 6.33 -8.11 17.10
CA HIS A 107 7.01 -8.97 18.05
C HIS A 107 6.34 -8.83 19.42
N SER A 108 5.61 -9.87 19.87
CA SER A 108 5.35 -10.01 21.30
C SER A 108 6.66 -10.37 21.99
N GLU A 109 6.87 -9.84 23.20
CA GLU A 109 7.97 -10.24 24.05
C GLU A 109 8.14 -11.76 24.07
N THR A 110 9.37 -12.21 23.84
CA THR A 110 9.75 -13.62 23.93
C THR A 110 9.50 -14.10 25.36
N VAL A 111 8.42 -14.85 25.58
CA VAL A 111 8.29 -15.66 26.78
C VAL A 111 9.41 -16.70 26.73
N ARG A 112 10.43 -16.54 27.59
CA ARG A 112 11.53 -17.50 27.75
C ARG A 112 10.99 -18.69 28.53
N THR A 113 10.39 -19.67 27.86
CA THR A 113 10.26 -21.03 28.41
C THR A 113 11.52 -21.82 28.04
N LEU A 114 12.11 -22.46 29.04
CA LEU A 114 13.51 -22.91 29.09
C LEU A 114 13.94 -24.01 28.12
N GLU A 115 13.07 -24.59 27.28
CA GLU A 115 13.45 -25.82 26.54
C GLU A 115 13.10 -25.92 25.06
N GLU A 116 12.31 -25.05 24.43
CA GLU A 116 11.91 -25.30 23.03
C GLU A 116 11.97 -24.04 22.18
N ALA A 117 12.48 -24.22 20.96
CA ALA A 117 12.66 -23.29 19.84
C ALA A 117 12.04 -21.89 20.04
N LYS A 118 12.80 -20.83 19.70
CA LYS A 118 12.31 -19.44 19.60
C LYS A 118 11.11 -19.35 18.63
N VAL A 119 9.90 -19.71 19.07
CA VAL A 119 8.67 -19.51 18.32
C VAL A 119 8.37 -18.02 18.42
N ARG A 120 8.66 -17.29 17.34
CA ARG A 120 8.20 -15.91 17.19
C ARG A 120 6.67 -15.94 17.21
N ARG A 121 6.06 -15.78 18.38
CA ARG A 121 4.63 -15.55 18.47
C ARG A 121 4.38 -14.14 17.92
N TYR A 122 3.64 -14.07 16.82
CA TYR A 122 3.16 -12.80 16.30
C TYR A 122 1.98 -12.38 17.15
N ASN A 123 1.97 -11.13 17.64
CA ASN A 123 0.78 -10.64 18.34
C ASN A 123 -0.36 -10.47 17.31
N PRO A 124 -1.45 -11.26 17.40
CA PRO A 124 -2.55 -11.18 16.43
C PRO A 124 -3.22 -9.79 16.42
N ILE A 125 -3.14 -9.07 17.54
CA ILE A 125 -3.66 -7.71 17.69
C ILE A 125 -2.88 -6.75 16.78
N ASN A 126 -1.55 -6.76 16.88
CA ASN A 126 -0.67 -5.87 16.10
C ASN A 126 -0.75 -6.20 14.60
N ARG A 127 -0.89 -7.49 14.25
CA ARG A 127 -1.12 -7.90 12.86
C ARG A 127 -2.41 -7.29 12.29
N GLN A 128 -3.50 -7.30 13.05
CA GLN A 128 -4.79 -6.74 12.61
C GLN A 128 -4.75 -5.21 12.54
N PHE A 129 -4.07 -4.57 13.47
CA PHE A 129 -3.80 -3.13 13.41
C PHE A 129 -3.00 -2.77 12.16
N ASN A 130 -1.86 -3.44 11.93
CA ASN A 130 -0.99 -3.22 10.78
C ASN A 130 -1.70 -3.45 9.43
N LYS A 131 -2.63 -4.41 9.36
CA LYS A 131 -3.47 -4.61 8.16
C LYS A 131 -4.31 -3.37 7.85
N SER A 132 -4.79 -2.68 8.87
CA SER A 132 -5.63 -1.47 8.73
C SER A 132 -4.76 -0.24 8.46
N ALA A 133 -3.61 -0.12 9.13
CA ALA A 133 -2.60 0.91 8.90
C ALA A 133 -2.08 0.92 7.45
N ARG A 134 -1.89 -0.26 6.83
CA ARG A 134 -1.51 -0.37 5.41
C ARG A 134 -2.53 0.23 4.45
N GLN A 135 -3.77 0.43 4.88
CA GLN A 135 -4.82 1.04 4.06
C GLN A 135 -4.93 2.55 4.27
N ALA A 136 -4.08 3.14 5.11
CA ALA A 136 -4.01 4.58 5.29
C ALA A 136 -3.62 5.27 3.97
N ILE A 137 -4.29 6.37 3.66
CA ILE A 137 -4.06 7.18 2.45
C ILE A 137 -4.09 8.65 2.84
N VAL A 138 -3.09 9.41 2.39
CA VAL A 138 -3.06 10.86 2.48
C VAL A 138 -3.32 11.43 1.08
N ASP A 139 -4.39 12.18 0.92
CA ASP A 139 -4.72 12.93 -0.29
C ASP A 139 -4.51 14.42 -0.03
N ILE A 140 -3.47 14.99 -0.62
CA ILE A 140 -3.12 16.40 -0.54
C ILE A 140 -3.60 17.06 -1.81
N ARG A 141 -4.38 18.12 -1.66
CA ARG A 141 -4.82 19.02 -2.72
C ARG A 141 -4.44 20.45 -2.35
N THR A 142 -4.53 21.36 -3.30
CA THR A 142 -4.19 22.77 -3.07
C THR A 142 -5.04 23.41 -1.98
N ASP A 143 -6.31 23.01 -1.82
CA ASP A 143 -7.26 23.58 -0.85
C ASP A 143 -7.33 22.82 0.48
N LYS A 144 -7.00 21.52 0.46
CA LYS A 144 -7.23 20.64 1.61
C LYS A 144 -6.31 19.43 1.62
N ILE A 145 -6.11 18.90 2.81
CA ILE A 145 -5.48 17.60 3.05
C ILE A 145 -6.49 16.68 3.71
N ILE A 146 -6.57 15.45 3.21
CA ILE A 146 -7.42 14.41 3.79
C ILE A 146 -6.56 13.18 4.06
N LEU A 147 -6.30 12.90 5.34
CA LEU A 147 -5.85 11.59 5.76
C LEU A 147 -7.08 10.71 6.00
N MET A 148 -7.04 9.49 5.48
CA MET A 148 -8.02 8.46 5.75
C MET A 148 -7.32 7.21 6.28
N ILE A 149 -7.68 6.76 7.48
CA ILE A 149 -7.17 5.52 8.10
C ILE A 149 -8.33 4.53 8.27
N ARG A 150 -8.13 3.26 7.92
CA ARG A 150 -9.16 2.23 8.15
C ARG A 150 -9.23 1.88 9.64
N ILE A 151 -10.44 1.83 10.16
CA ILE A 151 -10.68 1.41 11.54
C ILE A 151 -10.47 -0.13 11.61
N PRO A 152 -9.61 -0.63 12.52
CA PRO A 152 -9.43 -2.06 12.74
C PRO A 152 -10.73 -2.75 13.15
N SER A 153 -10.86 -4.03 12.81
CA SER A 153 -12.09 -4.78 13.13
C SER A 153 -12.18 -5.24 14.58
N THR A 154 -11.06 -5.33 15.31
CA THR A 154 -11.02 -5.80 16.70
C THR A 154 -10.99 -4.61 17.67
N GLN A 155 -11.62 -4.75 18.83
CA GLN A 155 -11.64 -3.69 19.85
C GLN A 155 -10.24 -3.33 20.34
N GLN A 156 -9.38 -4.32 20.57
CA GLN A 156 -8.00 -4.10 21.01
C GLN A 156 -7.18 -3.32 19.97
N ALA A 157 -7.28 -3.65 18.67
CA ALA A 157 -6.60 -2.88 17.63
C ALA A 157 -7.22 -1.48 17.44
N THR A 158 -8.53 -1.33 17.67
CA THR A 158 -9.20 -0.02 17.65
C THR A 158 -8.72 0.87 18.81
N LYS A 159 -8.48 0.28 19.98
CA LYS A 159 -7.90 1.00 21.12
C LYS A 159 -6.51 1.55 20.78
N ILE A 160 -5.66 0.74 20.14
CA ILE A 160 -4.35 1.21 19.63
C ILE A 160 -4.52 2.41 18.70
N LEU A 161 -5.47 2.35 17.75
CA LEU A 161 -5.73 3.49 16.85
C LEU A 161 -6.10 4.76 17.63
N LYS A 162 -7.01 4.62 18.62
CA LYS A 162 -7.50 5.73 19.44
C LYS A 162 -6.39 6.36 20.27
N ASP A 163 -5.54 5.53 20.87
CA ASP A 163 -4.40 5.98 21.68
C ASP A 163 -3.36 6.73 20.81
N MET A 164 -3.29 6.44 19.51
CA MET A 164 -2.40 7.11 18.56
C MET A 164 -2.99 8.37 17.89
N GLU A 165 -4.27 8.70 18.08
CA GLU A 165 -4.94 9.78 17.33
C GLU A 165 -4.24 11.14 17.50
N THR A 166 -3.82 11.47 18.72
CA THR A 166 -3.08 12.69 19.03
C THR A 166 -1.73 12.74 18.30
N LEU A 167 -0.95 11.67 18.40
CA LEU A 167 0.34 11.53 17.74
C LEU A 167 0.22 11.59 16.21
N ILE A 168 -0.83 11.00 15.64
CA ILE A 168 -1.12 11.06 14.20
C ILE A 168 -1.43 12.51 13.78
N SER A 169 -2.25 13.20 14.57
CA SER A 169 -2.61 14.60 14.31
C SER A 169 -1.39 15.51 14.35
N GLU A 170 -0.52 15.33 15.34
CA GLU A 170 0.75 16.07 15.46
C GLU A 170 1.69 15.78 14.29
N GLU A 171 1.91 14.51 13.96
CA GLU A 171 2.81 14.09 12.88
C GLU A 171 2.38 14.68 11.52
N ILE A 172 1.07 14.69 11.25
CA ILE A 172 0.55 15.24 10.00
C ILE A 172 0.58 16.76 9.99
N SER A 173 0.32 17.41 11.12
CA SER A 173 0.40 18.86 11.26
C SER A 173 1.83 19.37 11.09
N ASN A 174 2.80 18.71 11.73
CA ASN A 174 4.21 19.05 11.66
C ASN A 174 4.77 18.92 10.23
N ARG A 175 4.28 17.94 9.47
CA ARG A 175 4.69 17.74 8.06
C ARG A 175 3.99 18.66 7.07
N ASN A 176 2.91 19.33 7.49
CA ASN A 176 2.09 20.19 6.65
C ASN A 176 1.81 21.53 7.36
N PRO A 177 2.84 22.37 7.57
CA PRO A 177 2.72 23.62 8.33
C PRO A 177 1.71 24.60 7.73
N ASP A 178 1.51 24.55 6.41
CA ASP A 178 0.60 25.41 5.65
C ASP A 178 -0.89 25.09 5.90
N TYR A 179 -1.19 24.02 6.65
CA TYR A 179 -2.54 23.52 6.88
C TYR A 179 -2.92 23.58 8.37
N TYR A 180 -4.21 23.73 8.62
CA TYR A 180 -4.83 23.62 9.95
C TYR A 180 -5.72 22.38 9.98
N PHE A 181 -5.46 21.49 10.94
CA PHE A 181 -6.17 20.21 11.06
C PHE A 181 -7.33 20.28 12.04
N SER A 182 -8.48 19.77 11.62
CA SER A 182 -9.64 19.58 12.48
C SER A 182 -9.52 18.31 13.32
N HIS A 183 -10.37 18.19 14.34
CA HIS A 183 -10.53 16.96 15.10
C HIS A 183 -10.85 15.77 14.17
N PRO A 184 -10.38 14.56 14.52
CA PRO A 184 -10.62 13.37 13.73
C PRO A 184 -12.11 13.03 13.67
N GLU A 185 -12.62 12.79 12.46
CA GLU A 185 -14.02 12.47 12.20
C GLU A 185 -14.14 10.99 11.83
N ARG A 186 -14.93 10.24 12.60
CA ARG A 186 -15.25 8.85 12.27
C ARG A 186 -16.42 8.82 11.28
N LYS A 187 -16.21 8.21 10.12
CA LYS A 187 -17.28 7.92 9.17
C LYS A 187 -17.20 6.46 8.73
N GLU A 188 -18.22 5.69 9.13
CA GLU A 188 -18.32 4.25 8.88
C GLU A 188 -17.10 3.46 9.40
N LYS A 189 -16.32 2.88 8.47
CA LYS A 189 -15.13 2.06 8.70
C LYS A 189 -13.82 2.85 8.59
N TRP A 190 -13.90 4.17 8.55
CA TRP A 190 -12.76 5.05 8.29
C TRP A 190 -12.72 6.21 9.30
N LEU A 191 -11.49 6.55 9.69
CA LEU A 191 -11.16 7.72 10.50
C LEU A 191 -10.51 8.76 9.59
N TYR A 192 -11.04 9.99 9.60
CA TYR A 192 -10.60 11.06 8.72
C TYR A 192 -9.95 12.19 9.53
N PHE A 193 -8.81 12.67 9.07
CA PHE A 193 -8.21 13.92 9.55
C PHE A 193 -8.23 14.91 8.39
N ARG A 194 -8.82 16.08 8.61
CA ARG A 194 -9.01 17.09 7.57
C ARG A 194 -8.14 18.30 7.87
N GLY A 195 -7.27 18.65 6.94
CA GLY A 195 -6.53 19.90 6.92
C GLY A 195 -7.14 20.88 5.93
N ALA A 196 -7.33 22.14 6.32
CA ALA A 196 -7.64 23.24 5.41
C ALA A 196 -6.43 24.18 5.34
N THR A 197 -6.17 24.81 4.19
CA THR A 197 -5.08 25.79 4.06
C THR A 197 -5.27 26.95 5.02
N ARG A 198 -4.19 27.35 5.70
CA ARG A 198 -4.12 28.61 6.44
C ARG A 198 -4.12 29.74 5.40
N LYS A 199 -5.19 30.51 5.32
CA LYS A 199 -5.24 31.72 4.49
C LYS A 199 -4.32 32.78 5.06
#